data_AF-A0AAJ2KVK0-F1
#
_entry.id   AF-A0AAJ2KVK0-F1
#
_cell.length_a   1.000
_cell.length_b   1.000
_cell.length_c   1.000
_cell.angle_alpha   90.00
_cell.angle_beta   90.00
_cell.angle_gamma   90.00
#
_symmetry.space_group_name_H-M   'P 1'
#
loop_
_entity.id
_entity.type
_entity.pdbx_description
1 polymer ?
#
loop_
_entity_poly.entity_id
_entity_poly.type
_entity_poly.pdbx_seq_one_letter_code
_entity_poly.pdbx_strand_id
1 'polypeptide(L)'
;MNYVAVEDAAIRSMEKRHMKNERRKLYIACEKIDFCWCESEVKELERMWKEGASIQEIYKHFDRPQHDIDLLIYDRSERGLIKPRPKGLEGGT
;
A
#
# COMPACT_ATOMS: atom_id res chain seq x y z
N MET A 1 44.14 -10.76 -6.19
CA MET A 1 42.69 -10.73 -5.96
C MET A 1 42.05 -10.10 -7.18
N ASN A 2 41.16 -10.79 -7.89
CA ASN A 2 40.47 -10.20 -9.04
C ASN A 2 39.23 -9.47 -8.52
N TYR A 3 39.30 -8.14 -8.43
CA TYR A 3 38.24 -7.29 -7.89
C TYR A 3 36.91 -7.46 -8.63
N VAL A 4 36.96 -7.61 -9.96
CA VAL A 4 35.76 -7.83 -10.79
C VAL A 4 35.04 -9.12 -10.41
N ALA A 5 35.79 -10.19 -10.12
CA ALA A 5 35.21 -11.47 -9.71
C ALA A 5 34.53 -11.40 -8.33
N VAL A 6 35.02 -10.55 -7.43
CA VAL A 6 34.42 -10.33 -6.11
C VAL A 6 33.13 -9.50 -6.23
N GLU A 7 33.14 -8.48 -7.07
CA GLU A 7 31.97 -7.64 -7.37
C GLU A 7 30.84 -8.45 -8.04
N ASP A 8 31.18 -9.26 -9.05
CA ASP A 8 30.21 -10.14 -9.72
C ASP A 8 29.55 -11.14 -8.77
N ALA A 9 30.34 -11.70 -7.83
CA ALA A 9 29.81 -12.62 -6.83
C ALA A 9 28.86 -11.91 -5.85
N ALA A 10 29.16 -10.67 -5.46
CA ALA A 10 28.31 -9.86 -4.60
C ALA A 10 26.99 -9.50 -5.31
N ILE A 11 27.05 -9.05 -6.57
CA ILE A 11 25.86 -8.73 -7.39
C ILE A 11 24.95 -9.94 -7.50
N ARG A 12 25.47 -11.10 -7.92
CA ARG A 12 24.68 -12.34 -8.04
C ARG A 12 24.07 -12.78 -6.71
N SER A 13 24.80 -12.59 -5.60
CA SER A 13 24.30 -12.90 -4.26
C SER A 13 23.14 -11.99 -3.83
N MET A 14 23.16 -10.71 -4.23
CA MET A 14 22.07 -9.76 -4.00
C MET A 14 20.87 -10.06 -4.90
N GLU A 15 21.11 -10.24 -6.20
CA GLU A 15 20.06 -10.60 -7.16
C GLU A 15 19.34 -11.88 -6.75
N LYS A 16 20.07 -12.94 -6.38
CA LYS A 16 19.47 -14.20 -5.91
C LYS A 16 18.64 -14.03 -4.63
N ARG A 17 19.03 -13.12 -3.73
CA ARG A 17 18.31 -12.86 -2.48
C ARG A 17 17.05 -12.02 -2.70
N HIS A 18 17.12 -11.01 -3.57
CA HIS A 18 16.10 -9.96 -3.67
C HIS A 18 15.26 -10.02 -4.95
N MET A 19 15.80 -10.50 -6.06
CA MET A 19 15.10 -10.65 -7.34
C MET A 19 14.58 -12.08 -7.51
N LYS A 20 13.71 -12.52 -6.60
CA LYS A 20 13.17 -13.89 -6.58
C LYS A 20 12.26 -14.23 -7.77
N ASN A 21 11.79 -13.23 -8.50
CA ASN A 21 10.87 -13.40 -9.62
C ASN A 21 11.48 -12.79 -10.88
N GLU A 22 11.88 -13.62 -11.85
CA GLU A 22 12.24 -13.18 -13.20
C GLU A 22 10.98 -12.78 -13.99
N ARG A 23 10.39 -11.64 -13.64
CA ARG A 23 9.24 -11.11 -14.37
C ARG A 23 9.73 -10.39 -15.63
N ARG A 24 9.46 -10.96 -16.81
CA ARG A 24 9.69 -10.29 -18.09
C ARG A 24 8.51 -9.37 -18.41
N LYS A 25 8.78 -8.13 -18.85
CA LYS A 25 7.79 -7.09 -19.21
C LYS A 25 6.83 -6.77 -18.06
N LEU A 26 7.36 -6.13 -17.02
CA LEU A 26 6.60 -5.73 -15.84
C LEU A 26 5.46 -4.77 -16.20
N TYR A 27 4.26 -5.10 -15.77
CA TYR A 27 3.16 -4.17 -15.60
C TYR A 27 2.99 -3.91 -14.10
N ILE A 28 3.05 -2.65 -13.69
CA ILE A 28 2.83 -2.23 -12.31
C ILE A 28 1.45 -1.58 -12.27
N ALA A 29 0.50 -2.24 -11.61
CA ALA A 29 -0.81 -1.65 -11.40
C ALA A 29 -0.69 -0.35 -10.60
N CYS A 30 -1.49 0.65 -10.96
CA CYS A 30 -1.59 1.93 -10.26
C CYS A 30 -0.28 2.76 -10.23
N GLU A 31 0.67 2.51 -11.13
CA GLU A 31 1.97 3.22 -11.17
C GLU A 31 1.85 4.75 -11.22
N LYS A 32 0.76 5.28 -11.78
CA LYS A 32 0.52 6.71 -11.96
C LYS A 32 -0.37 7.34 -10.87
N ILE A 33 -0.77 6.57 -9.87
CA ILE A 33 -1.65 7.05 -8.80
C ILE A 33 -0.79 7.52 -7.63
N ASP A 34 -1.12 8.69 -7.07
CA ASP A 34 -0.41 9.26 -5.93
C ASP A 34 -0.93 8.66 -4.60
N PHE A 35 -0.26 7.61 -4.13
CA PHE A 35 -0.50 7.02 -2.81
C PHE A 35 0.33 7.64 -1.68
N CYS A 36 0.86 8.85 -1.86
CA CYS A 36 1.46 9.58 -0.76
C CYS A 36 0.38 10.15 0.16
N TRP A 37 0.54 9.86 1.45
CA TRP A 37 -0.30 10.33 2.54
C TRP A 37 0.60 10.89 3.63
N CYS A 38 0.25 12.06 4.14
CA CYS A 38 0.84 12.61 5.35
C CYS A 38 0.32 11.84 6.57
N GLU A 39 1.10 11.82 7.64
CA GLU A 39 0.74 11.11 8.88
C GLU A 39 -0.62 11.56 9.45
N SER A 40 -0.93 12.86 9.33
CA SER A 40 -2.23 13.41 9.75
C SER A 40 -3.39 12.86 8.94
N GLU A 41 -3.23 12.69 7.62
CA GLU A 41 -4.27 12.14 6.75
C GLU A 41 -4.53 10.67 7.09
N VAL A 42 -3.46 9.90 7.32
CA VAL A 42 -3.56 8.50 7.76
C VAL A 42 -4.32 8.39 9.08
N LYS A 43 -3.92 9.19 10.08
CA LYS A 43 -4.56 9.18 11.40
C LYS A 43 -6.03 9.57 11.33
N GLU A 44 -6.36 10.54 10.48
CA GLU A 44 -7.74 11.00 10.29
C GLU A 44 -8.60 9.91 9.63
N LEU A 45 -8.08 9.23 8.60
CA LEU A 45 -8.76 8.10 7.98
C LEU A 45 -8.99 6.98 9.00
N GLU A 46 -7.99 6.62 9.81
CA GLU A 46 -8.12 5.60 10.85
C GLU A 46 -9.17 5.99 11.91
N ARG A 47 -9.23 7.28 12.29
CA ARG A 47 -10.24 7.83 13.20
C ARG A 47 -11.64 7.70 12.61
N MET A 48 -11.87 8.21 11.40
CA MET A 48 -13.15 8.10 10.69
C MET A 48 -13.55 6.62 10.52
N TRP A 49 -12.58 5.76 10.19
CA TRP A 49 -12.83 4.33 10.06
C TRP A 49 -13.27 3.69 11.39
N LYS A 50 -12.66 4.07 12.50
CA LYS A 50 -13.02 3.57 13.83
C LYS A 50 -14.41 4.06 14.28
N GLU A 51 -14.80 5.27 13.87
CA GLU A 51 -16.09 5.88 14.18
C GLU A 51 -17.26 5.33 13.35
N GLY A 52 -16.98 4.48 12.37
CA GLY A 52 -18.01 3.87 11.55
C GLY A 52 -18.38 4.68 10.30
N ALA A 53 -17.65 5.76 9.98
CA ALA A 53 -17.88 6.55 8.77
C ALA A 53 -17.86 5.64 7.53
N SER A 54 -18.82 5.79 6.64
CA SER A 54 -18.88 5.10 5.37
C SER A 54 -17.72 5.53 4.45
N ILE A 55 -17.35 4.68 3.49
CA ILE A 55 -16.39 5.05 2.44
C ILE A 55 -16.79 6.34 1.74
N GLN A 56 -18.10 6.53 1.55
CA GLN A 56 -18.63 7.72 0.90
C GLN A 56 -18.34 9.01 1.67
N GLU A 57 -18.46 8.97 3.00
CA GLU A 57 -18.11 10.11 3.86
C GLU A 57 -16.61 10.35 3.85
N ILE A 58 -15.81 9.27 3.89
CA ILE A 58 -14.34 9.36 3.91
C ILE A 58 -13.81 9.98 2.61
N TYR A 59 -14.18 9.48 1.43
CA TYR A 59 -13.63 10.04 0.19
C TYR A 59 -14.08 11.50 -0.04
N LYS A 60 -15.30 11.86 0.37
CA LYS A 60 -15.78 13.25 0.33
C LYS A 60 -14.99 14.15 1.29
N HIS A 61 -14.57 13.63 2.44
CA HIS A 61 -13.77 14.37 3.41
C HIS A 61 -12.36 14.67 2.89
N PHE A 62 -11.72 13.69 2.25
CA PHE A 62 -10.36 13.84 1.70
C PHE A 62 -10.31 14.51 0.32
N ASP A 63 -11.47 14.71 -0.34
CA ASP A 63 -11.56 15.16 -1.73
C ASP A 63 -10.67 14.35 -2.68
N ARG A 64 -10.63 13.03 -2.45
CA ARG A 64 -9.82 12.07 -3.22
C ARG A 64 -10.71 11.00 -3.86
N PRO A 65 -10.25 10.36 -4.96
CA PRO A 65 -10.96 9.25 -5.57
C PRO A 65 -11.21 8.10 -4.59
N GLN A 66 -12.32 7.40 -4.76
CA GLN A 66 -12.68 6.27 -3.89
C GLN A 66 -11.58 5.18 -3.83
N HIS A 67 -10.91 4.90 -4.94
CA HIS A 67 -9.85 3.87 -5.00
C HIS A 67 -8.62 4.21 -4.15
N ASP A 68 -8.32 5.49 -3.94
CA ASP A 68 -7.23 5.91 -3.05
C ASP A 68 -7.55 5.56 -1.60
N ILE A 69 -8.80 5.81 -1.20
CA ILE A 69 -9.33 5.48 0.12
C ILE A 69 -9.39 3.97 0.33
N ASP A 70 -9.92 3.23 -0.65
CA ASP A 70 -10.02 1.77 -0.58
C ASP A 70 -8.64 1.11 -0.42
N LEU A 71 -7.63 1.61 -1.15
CA LEU A 71 -6.26 1.09 -1.06
C LEU A 71 -5.57 1.46 0.25
N LEU A 72 -5.81 2.66 0.79
CA LEU A 72 -5.27 3.03 2.10
C LEU A 72 -5.91 2.17 3.21
N ILE A 73 -7.24 1.95 3.17
CA ILE A 73 -7.93 1.06 4.12
C ILE A 73 -7.39 -0.37 4.01
N TYR A 74 -7.22 -0.88 2.79
CA TYR A 74 -6.63 -2.19 2.57
C TYR A 74 -5.22 -2.29 3.19
N ASP A 75 -4.33 -1.35 2.90
CA ASP A 75 -2.97 -1.34 3.45
C ASP A 75 -2.98 -1.26 4.99
N ARG A 76 -3.80 -0.38 5.58
CA ARG A 76 -3.91 -0.28 7.05
C ARG A 76 -4.47 -1.56 7.67
N SER A 77 -5.41 -2.22 7.00
CA SER A 77 -6.01 -3.49 7.45
C SER A 77 -5.01 -4.64 7.38
N GLU A 78 -4.28 -4.78 6.27
CA GLU A 78 -3.24 -5.82 6.10
C GLU A 78 -2.12 -5.69 7.14
N ARG A 79 -1.83 -4.45 7.56
CA ARG A 79 -0.86 -4.17 8.63
C ARG A 79 -1.43 -4.35 10.04
N GLY A 80 -2.70 -4.68 10.18
CA GLY A 80 -3.39 -4.85 11.47
C GLY A 80 -3.61 -3.56 12.24
N LEU A 81 -3.52 -2.40 11.58
CA LEU A 81 -3.67 -1.08 12.20
C LEU A 81 -5.15 -0.69 12.36
N ILE A 82 -6.00 -1.18 11.47
CA ILE A 82 -7.46 -1.09 11.57
C ILE A 82 -8.10 -2.47 11.48
N LYS A 83 -9.26 -2.62 12.10
CA LYS A 83 -10.03 -3.87 12.02
C LYS A 83 -10.93 -3.86 10.79
N PRO A 84 -11.04 -4.98 10.06
CA PRO A 84 -12.08 -5.16 9.05
C PRO A 84 -13.46 -4.99 9.69
N ARG A 85 -14.36 -4.31 8.98
CA ARG A 85 -15.76 -4.18 9.41
C ARG A 85 -16.56 -5.40 8.92
N PRO A 86 -17.70 -5.75 9.57
CA PRO A 86 -18.46 -6.96 9.25
C PRO A 86 -18.94 -7.06 7.79
N LYS A 87 -19.16 -5.93 7.10
CA LYS A 87 -19.53 -5.87 5.67
C LYS A 87 -18.34 -5.55 4.75
N GLY A 88 -17.11 -5.72 5.22
CA GLY A 88 -15.91 -5.39 4.44
C GLY A 88 -15.73 -3.88 4.23
N LEU A 89 -15.17 -3.50 3.07
CA LEU A 89 -14.95 -2.10 2.68
C LEU A 89 -16.27 -1.29 2.66
N GLU A 90 -17.40 -1.92 2.35
CA GLU A 90 -18.71 -1.25 2.24
C GLU A 90 -19.39 -0.93 3.58
N GLY A 91 -18.79 -1.37 4.70
CA GLY A 91 -19.45 -1.46 6.00
C GLY A 91 -19.63 -0.16 6.78
N GLY A 92 -20.29 0.84 6.19
CA GLY A 92 -21.06 1.79 6.99
C GLY A 92 -22.18 1.03 7.73
N THR A 93 -22.35 1.34 9.02
CA THR A 93 -23.55 0.95 9.78
C THR A 93 -24.72 1.82 9.39
#